data_AF-A0A7S4FRQ9-F1
#
_entry.id   AF-A0A7S4FRQ9-F1
#
_cell.length_a   1.000
_cell.length_b   1.000
_cell.length_c   1.000
_cell.angle_alpha   90.00
_cell.angle_beta   90.00
_cell.angle_gamma   90.00
#
_symmetry.space_group_name_H-M   'P 1'
#
loop_
_entity.id
_entity.type
_entity.pdbx_description
1 polymer ?
#
loop_
_entity_poly.entity_id
_entity_poly.type
_entity_poly.pdbx_seq_one_letter_code
_entity_poly.pdbx_strand_id
1 'polypeptide(L)'
;MPPEGLQSLLAPLMPALMAKAADNIQRMREQTQSVLLDMAHRSTQCFELVVHHLFDDEDARKSKQNANNPRRVIAKLGFTAQLVRTFSLKGSLGVDAIMTRKVVPALDSPNVDVRQAAILLAAEAQLRQPKAMKPHVENLKANAQTSIQEAAEHLRNNPPAPGRPVPDRAS
;
A
#
# COMPACT_ATOMS: atom_id res chain seq x y z
N MET A 1 -2.95 27.77 17.67
CA MET A 1 -3.14 26.61 18.58
C MET A 1 -3.35 25.37 17.72
N PRO A 2 -2.71 24.23 18.04
CA PRO A 2 -2.14 23.32 17.05
C PRO A 2 -3.13 22.27 16.50
N PRO A 3 -2.83 21.60 15.38
CA PRO A 3 -3.73 20.72 14.61
C PRO A 3 -4.01 19.35 15.25
N GLU A 4 -3.95 19.24 16.59
CA GLU A 4 -4.23 18.00 17.34
C GLU A 4 -5.70 17.56 17.21
N GLY A 5 -6.60 18.48 16.86
CA GLY A 5 -8.02 18.19 16.65
C GLY A 5 -8.31 17.28 15.45
N LEU A 6 -7.59 17.44 14.32
CA LEU A 6 -7.94 16.69 13.12
C LEU A 6 -7.54 15.21 13.23
N GLN A 7 -6.35 14.92 13.76
CA GLN A 7 -5.90 13.54 13.95
C GLN A 7 -6.77 12.82 14.99
N SER A 8 -7.11 13.48 16.10
CA SER A 8 -7.98 12.90 17.13
C SER A 8 -9.41 12.68 16.63
N LEU A 9 -9.92 13.52 15.72
CA LEU A 9 -11.23 13.32 15.07
C LEU A 9 -11.20 12.19 14.02
N LEU A 10 -10.10 12.03 13.29
CA LEU A 10 -9.98 11.05 12.21
C LEU A 10 -9.58 9.66 12.70
N ALA A 11 -8.73 9.56 13.72
CA ALA A 11 -8.20 8.28 14.21
C ALA A 11 -9.29 7.23 14.52
N PRO A 12 -10.44 7.57 15.15
CA PRO A 12 -11.51 6.61 15.38
C PRO A 12 -12.16 6.08 14.08
N LEU A 13 -12.12 6.85 12.99
CA LEU A 13 -12.73 6.50 11.70
C LEU A 13 -11.79 5.64 10.83
N MET A 14 -10.48 5.74 11.05
CA MET A 14 -9.46 5.08 10.22
C MET A 14 -9.64 3.57 10.09
N PRO A 15 -9.93 2.80 11.15
CA PRO A 15 -10.14 1.36 11.02
C PRO A 15 -11.30 1.01 10.08
N ALA A 16 -12.41 1.76 10.15
CA ALA A 16 -13.57 1.55 9.29
C ALA A 16 -13.27 1.91 7.83
N LEU A 17 -12.54 3.02 7.61
CA LEU A 17 -12.09 3.42 6.27
C LEU A 17 -11.11 2.39 5.70
N MET A 18 -10.17 1.86 6.47
CA MET A 18 -9.24 0.82 6.02
C MET A 18 -9.96 -0.49 5.68
N ALA A 19 -10.96 -0.87 6.49
CA ALA A 19 -11.80 -2.03 6.17
C ALA A 19 -12.55 -1.84 4.84
N LYS A 20 -13.05 -0.61 4.57
CA LYS A 20 -13.74 -0.26 3.32
C LYS A 20 -12.79 -0.11 2.12
N ALA A 21 -11.55 0.32 2.34
CA ALA A 21 -10.48 0.30 1.35
C ALA A 21 -10.02 -1.13 0.98
N ALA A 22 -10.54 -2.14 1.68
CA ALA A 22 -10.35 -3.55 1.38
C ALA A 22 -11.69 -4.28 1.16
N ASP A 23 -12.76 -3.55 0.82
CA ASP A 23 -14.10 -4.11 0.59
C ASP A 23 -14.13 -5.02 -0.65
N ASN A 24 -15.04 -5.99 -0.64
CA ASN A 24 -15.29 -6.90 -1.76
C ASN A 24 -15.91 -6.15 -2.95
N ILE A 25 -16.68 -5.08 -2.70
CA ILE A 25 -17.29 -4.26 -3.74
C ILE A 25 -16.23 -3.31 -4.31
N GLN A 26 -15.86 -3.52 -5.58
CA GLN A 26 -14.82 -2.74 -6.25
C GLN A 26 -15.05 -1.24 -6.19
N ARG A 27 -16.27 -0.78 -6.49
CA ARG A 27 -16.62 0.64 -6.44
C ARG A 27 -16.39 1.26 -5.05
N MET A 28 -16.81 0.56 -3.98
CA MET A 28 -16.64 1.03 -2.61
C MET A 28 -15.15 1.10 -2.24
N ARG A 29 -14.39 0.09 -2.65
CA ARG A 29 -12.95 0.03 -2.45
C ARG A 29 -12.24 1.21 -3.12
N GLU A 30 -12.49 1.44 -4.40
CA GLU A 30 -11.86 2.52 -5.18
C GLU A 30 -12.22 3.91 -4.63
N GLN A 31 -13.50 4.14 -4.30
CA GLN A 31 -13.94 5.39 -3.71
C GLN A 31 -13.26 5.64 -2.36
N THR A 32 -13.18 4.63 -1.50
CA THR A 32 -12.54 4.77 -0.19
C THR A 32 -11.04 4.98 -0.31
N GLN A 33 -10.37 4.27 -1.22
CA GLN A 33 -8.95 4.47 -1.50
C GLN A 33 -8.67 5.88 -2.04
N SER A 34 -9.55 6.42 -2.89
CA SER A 34 -9.45 7.81 -3.36
C SER A 34 -9.54 8.81 -2.20
N VAL A 35 -10.50 8.62 -1.29
CA VAL A 35 -10.64 9.48 -0.11
C VAL A 35 -9.40 9.42 0.77
N LEU A 36 -8.86 8.22 1.03
CA LEU A 36 -7.63 8.05 1.81
C LEU A 36 -6.42 8.68 1.11
N LEU A 37 -6.36 8.60 -0.21
CA LEU A 37 -5.31 9.23 -1.00
C LEU A 37 -5.41 10.76 -0.94
N ASP A 38 -6.61 11.32 -1.07
CA ASP A 38 -6.84 12.76 -0.93
C ASP A 38 -6.49 13.24 0.48
N MET A 39 -6.83 12.47 1.52
CA MET A 39 -6.42 12.75 2.89
C MET A 39 -4.90 12.77 3.03
N ALA A 40 -4.21 11.79 2.45
CA ALA A 40 -2.75 11.70 2.47
C ALA A 40 -2.07 12.89 1.77
N HIS A 41 -2.68 13.47 0.73
CA HIS A 41 -2.16 14.67 0.07
C HIS A 41 -2.33 15.96 0.91
N ARG A 42 -3.33 16.03 1.79
CA ARG A 42 -3.67 17.28 2.50
C ARG A 42 -2.65 17.69 3.55
N SER A 43 -2.00 16.74 4.22
CA SER A 43 -0.95 17.05 5.20
C SER A 43 -0.08 15.83 5.50
N THR A 44 1.14 16.08 5.97
CA THR A 44 2.06 15.03 6.44
C THR A 44 1.45 14.22 7.60
N GLN A 45 0.69 14.86 8.50
CA GLN A 45 0.04 14.16 9.62
C GLN A 45 -1.03 13.17 9.12
N CYS A 46 -1.84 13.58 8.14
CA CYS A 46 -2.84 12.69 7.53
C CYS A 46 -2.17 11.55 6.75
N PHE A 47 -1.08 11.83 6.03
CA PHE A 47 -0.27 10.80 5.36
C PHE A 47 0.23 9.75 6.36
N GLU A 48 0.88 10.19 7.45
CA GLU A 48 1.39 9.29 8.49
C GLU A 48 0.26 8.47 9.12
N LEU A 49 -0.91 9.07 9.35
CA LEU A 49 -2.08 8.36 9.87
C LEU A 49 -2.56 7.26 8.91
N VAL A 50 -2.62 7.54 7.59
CA VAL A 50 -3.00 6.56 6.57
C VAL A 50 -1.97 5.43 6.51
N VAL A 51 -0.68 5.74 6.46
CA VAL A 51 0.39 4.72 6.40
C VAL A 51 0.41 3.88 7.67
N HIS A 52 0.28 4.50 8.85
CA HIS A 52 0.20 3.81 10.14
C HIS A 52 -0.91 2.76 10.14
N HIS A 53 -2.15 3.14 9.82
CA HIS A 53 -3.28 2.21 9.81
C HIS A 53 -3.26 1.22 8.64
N LEU A 54 -2.60 1.55 7.53
CA LEU A 54 -2.40 0.60 6.43
C LEU A 54 -1.39 -0.48 6.82
N PHE A 55 -0.38 -0.11 7.61
CA PHE A 55 0.72 -0.98 8.00
C PHE A 55 0.44 -1.77 9.27
N ASP A 56 -0.37 -1.25 10.17
CA ASP A 56 -0.84 -1.93 11.37
C ASP A 56 -2.07 -2.78 11.04
N ASP A 57 -1.91 -4.10 11.08
CA ASP A 57 -3.06 -5.03 11.07
C ASP A 57 -3.73 -5.03 12.45
N GLU A 58 -4.45 -3.95 12.76
CA GLU A 58 -5.44 -3.92 13.84
C GLU A 58 -6.47 -5.06 13.68
N ASP A 59 -6.75 -5.47 12.44
CA ASP A 59 -7.66 -6.59 12.11
C ASP A 59 -7.17 -7.94 12.67
N ALA A 60 -5.85 -8.16 12.75
CA ALA A 60 -5.27 -9.39 13.30
C ALA A 60 -5.58 -9.56 14.80
N ARG A 61 -5.85 -8.45 15.50
CA ARG A 61 -6.10 -8.45 16.94
C ARG A 61 -7.55 -8.76 17.30
N LYS A 62 -8.51 -8.57 16.38
CA LYS A 62 -9.95 -8.66 16.67
C LYS A 62 -10.66 -9.89 16.07
N SER A 63 -10.10 -10.54 15.06
CA SER A 63 -10.55 -11.87 14.62
C SER A 63 -9.57 -12.50 13.62
N LYS A 64 -8.93 -13.62 14.01
CA LYS A 64 -8.02 -14.40 13.14
C LYS A 64 -8.65 -14.80 11.79
N GLN A 65 -9.99 -14.85 11.72
CA GLN A 65 -10.71 -15.32 10.54
C GLN A 65 -10.86 -14.24 9.45
N ASN A 66 -10.82 -12.95 9.83
CA ASN A 66 -10.98 -11.82 8.90
C ASN A 66 -9.67 -11.15 8.50
N ALA A 67 -8.65 -11.21 9.35
CA ALA A 67 -7.33 -10.64 9.10
C ALA A 67 -6.58 -11.35 7.96
N ASN A 68 -6.83 -12.65 7.79
CA ASN A 68 -6.16 -13.48 6.79
C ASN A 68 -6.96 -13.67 5.50
N ASN A 69 -8.02 -12.88 5.27
CA ASN A 69 -8.75 -12.96 4.00
C ASN A 69 -7.81 -12.49 2.85
N PRO A 70 -7.45 -13.38 1.90
CA PRO A 70 -6.49 -13.05 0.84
C PRO A 70 -6.89 -11.81 0.04
N ARG A 71 -8.19 -11.60 -0.19
CA ARG A 71 -8.69 -10.43 -0.94
C ARG A 71 -8.40 -9.12 -0.23
N ARG A 72 -8.52 -9.10 1.10
CA ARG A 72 -8.21 -7.90 1.89
C ARG A 72 -6.72 -7.60 1.87
N VAL A 73 -5.88 -8.64 1.99
CA VAL A 73 -4.43 -8.51 1.90
C VAL A 73 -4.02 -7.97 0.53
N ILE A 74 -4.56 -8.54 -0.57
CA ILE A 74 -4.32 -8.05 -1.93
C ILE A 74 -4.75 -6.59 -2.08
N ALA A 75 -5.92 -6.21 -1.57
CA ALA A 75 -6.40 -4.83 -1.63
C ALA A 75 -5.47 -3.86 -0.86
N LYS A 76 -4.99 -4.23 0.33
CA LYS A 76 -4.04 -3.43 1.13
C LYS A 76 -2.68 -3.33 0.43
N LEU A 77 -2.16 -4.41 -0.17
CA LEU A 77 -0.92 -4.39 -0.96
C LEU A 77 -1.07 -3.51 -2.20
N GLY A 78 -2.18 -3.61 -2.92
CA GLY A 78 -2.49 -2.77 -4.08
C GLY A 78 -2.59 -1.28 -3.72
N PHE A 79 -3.24 -0.96 -2.60
CA PHE A 79 -3.31 0.42 -2.12
C PHE A 79 -1.93 0.94 -1.68
N THR A 80 -1.11 0.09 -1.04
CA THR A 80 0.28 0.43 -0.72
C THR A 80 1.07 0.74 -2.00
N ALA A 81 0.93 -0.06 -3.06
CA ALA A 81 1.58 0.20 -4.34
C ALA A 81 1.13 1.54 -4.95
N GLN A 82 -0.15 1.89 -4.82
CA GLN A 82 -0.64 3.20 -5.23
C GLN A 82 0.01 4.34 -4.43
N LEU A 83 0.21 4.19 -3.12
CA LEU A 83 0.95 5.17 -2.31
C LEU A 83 2.41 5.27 -2.76
N VAL A 84 3.08 4.15 -3.03
CA VAL A 84 4.47 4.13 -3.55
C VAL A 84 4.59 4.85 -4.90
N ARG A 85 3.57 4.76 -5.76
CA ARG A 85 3.53 5.50 -7.03
C ARG A 85 3.32 7.01 -6.84
N THR A 86 2.67 7.41 -5.76
CA THR A 86 2.20 8.78 -5.57
C THR A 86 3.15 9.59 -4.69
N PHE A 87 3.70 8.98 -3.66
CA PHE A 87 4.53 9.65 -2.65
C PHE A 87 5.99 9.18 -2.71
N SER A 88 6.89 10.00 -2.17
CA SER A 88 8.29 9.61 -2.02
C SER A 88 8.45 8.52 -0.96
N LEU A 89 9.25 7.51 -1.26
CA LEU A 89 9.59 6.43 -0.33
C LEU A 89 10.54 6.94 0.77
N LYS A 90 9.98 7.43 1.88
CA LYS A 90 10.72 7.93 3.05
C LYS A 90 9.89 7.66 4.32
N GLY A 91 10.56 7.68 5.48
CA GLY A 91 9.89 7.59 6.78
C GLY A 91 9.07 6.30 6.92
N SER A 92 7.80 6.43 7.30
CA SER A 92 6.88 5.30 7.50
C SER A 92 6.54 4.53 6.22
N LEU A 93 6.64 5.18 5.04
CA LEU A 93 6.54 4.56 3.71
C LEU A 93 7.94 4.30 3.11
N GLY A 94 8.95 4.08 3.94
CA GLY A 94 10.30 3.73 3.50
C GLY A 94 10.39 2.32 2.91
N VAL A 95 11.43 2.09 2.11
CA VAL A 95 11.75 0.76 1.54
C VAL A 95 11.82 -0.31 2.62
N ASP A 96 12.54 -0.06 3.71
CA ASP A 96 12.68 -0.99 4.82
C ASP A 96 11.32 -1.38 5.42
N ALA A 97 10.44 -0.39 5.63
CA ALA A 97 9.12 -0.60 6.19
C ALA A 97 8.24 -1.42 5.24
N ILE A 98 8.26 -1.10 3.94
CA ILE A 98 7.51 -1.85 2.93
C ILE A 98 8.00 -3.30 2.84
N MET A 99 9.32 -3.49 2.80
CA MET A 99 9.91 -4.82 2.64
C MET A 99 9.64 -5.69 3.86
N THR A 100 9.93 -5.19 5.07
CA THR A 100 9.82 -5.98 6.29
C THR A 100 8.38 -6.19 6.76
N ARG A 101 7.51 -5.17 6.61
CA ARG A 101 6.14 -5.22 7.17
C ARG A 101 5.10 -5.72 6.18
N LYS A 102 5.35 -5.62 4.86
CA LYS A 102 4.37 -5.99 3.83
C LYS A 102 4.87 -7.06 2.87
N VAL A 103 5.98 -6.82 2.18
CA VAL A 103 6.42 -7.69 1.09
C VAL A 103 6.87 -9.06 1.61
N VAL A 104 7.83 -9.11 2.53
CA VAL A 104 8.38 -10.38 3.04
C VAL A 104 7.28 -11.28 3.64
N PRO A 105 6.41 -10.80 4.55
CA PRO A 105 5.32 -11.62 5.08
C PRO A 105 4.34 -12.10 4.01
N ALA A 106 4.05 -11.27 2.99
CA ALA A 106 3.11 -11.63 1.93
C ALA A 106 3.71 -12.61 0.91
N LEU A 107 5.03 -12.61 0.71
CA LEU A 107 5.73 -13.59 -0.13
C LEU A 107 5.68 -15.01 0.46
N ASP A 108 5.61 -15.15 1.78
CA ASP A 108 5.45 -16.45 2.45
C ASP A 108 3.98 -16.90 2.56
N SER A 109 3.03 -16.15 1.99
CA SER A 109 1.61 -16.52 1.99
C SER A 109 1.36 -17.79 1.17
N PRO A 110 0.46 -18.70 1.62
CA PRO A 110 0.06 -19.85 0.82
C PRO A 110 -0.76 -19.45 -0.42
N ASN A 111 -1.39 -18.27 -0.42
CA ASN A 111 -2.21 -17.79 -1.54
C ASN A 111 -1.34 -17.17 -2.64
N VAL A 112 -1.48 -17.68 -3.88
CA VAL A 112 -0.69 -17.26 -5.05
C VAL A 112 -0.92 -15.78 -5.37
N ASP A 113 -2.16 -15.32 -5.34
CA ASP A 113 -2.51 -13.93 -5.70
C ASP A 113 -1.95 -12.92 -4.69
N VAL A 114 -1.88 -13.29 -3.40
CA VAL A 114 -1.21 -12.47 -2.36
C VAL A 114 0.28 -12.36 -2.65
N ARG A 115 0.96 -13.47 -2.99
CA ARG A 115 2.38 -13.44 -3.36
C ARG A 115 2.59 -12.58 -4.60
N GLN A 116 1.71 -12.70 -5.60
CA GLN A 116 1.79 -11.88 -6.82
C GLN A 116 1.61 -10.38 -6.52
N ALA A 117 0.66 -10.02 -5.65
CA ALA A 117 0.47 -8.64 -5.23
C ALA A 117 1.71 -8.09 -4.48
N ALA A 118 2.39 -8.92 -3.69
CA ALA A 118 3.63 -8.55 -3.01
C ALA A 118 4.80 -8.35 -3.99
N ILE A 119 4.92 -9.21 -5.00
CA ILE A 119 5.91 -9.07 -6.09
C ILE A 119 5.70 -7.75 -6.82
N LEU A 120 4.45 -7.41 -7.17
CA LEU A 120 4.11 -6.15 -7.84
C LEU A 120 4.47 -4.93 -6.97
N LEU A 121 4.15 -4.97 -5.67
CA LEU A 121 4.54 -3.90 -4.75
C LEU A 121 6.05 -3.72 -4.65
N ALA A 122 6.81 -4.82 -4.56
CA ALA A 122 8.26 -4.78 -4.52
C ALA A 122 8.86 -4.25 -5.83
N ALA A 123 8.28 -4.62 -6.97
CA ALA A 123 8.69 -4.12 -8.28
C ALA A 123 8.46 -2.60 -8.42
N GLU A 124 7.32 -2.08 -7.96
CA GLU A 124 7.03 -0.63 -7.91
C GLU A 124 8.05 0.11 -7.04
N ALA A 125 8.37 -0.43 -5.86
CA ALA A 125 9.40 0.14 -4.99
C ALA A 125 10.80 0.09 -5.63
N GLN A 126 11.15 -1.02 -6.31
CA GLN A 126 12.41 -1.18 -7.03
C GLN A 126 12.56 -0.15 -8.15
N LEU A 127 11.49 0.15 -8.89
CA LEU A 127 11.51 1.18 -9.93
C LEU A 127 11.73 2.58 -9.36
N ARG A 128 11.17 2.87 -8.18
CA ARG A 128 11.26 4.17 -7.51
C ARG A 128 12.60 4.39 -6.80
N GLN A 129 13.12 3.37 -6.12
CA GLN A 129 14.36 3.44 -5.35
C GLN A 129 15.23 2.17 -5.52
N PRO A 130 15.81 1.97 -6.71
CA PRO A 130 16.54 0.74 -7.04
C PRO A 130 17.75 0.49 -6.12
N LYS A 131 18.45 1.57 -5.72
CA LYS A 131 19.62 1.47 -4.83
C LYS A 131 19.26 1.01 -3.43
N ALA A 132 18.16 1.52 -2.88
CA ALA A 132 17.71 1.17 -1.53
C ALA A 132 17.07 -0.22 -1.51
N MET A 133 16.38 -0.61 -2.58
CA MET A 133 15.72 -1.91 -2.68
C MET A 133 16.69 -3.08 -2.95
N LYS A 134 17.81 -2.83 -3.65
CA LYS A 134 18.82 -3.84 -3.99
C LYS A 134 19.18 -4.80 -2.84
N PRO A 135 19.64 -4.32 -1.66
CA PRO A 135 20.02 -5.22 -0.56
C PRO A 135 18.85 -6.06 -0.05
N HIS A 136 17.61 -5.56 -0.11
CA HIS A 136 16.43 -6.34 0.30
C HIS A 136 16.09 -7.43 -0.71
N VAL A 137 16.15 -7.12 -2.00
CA VAL A 137 15.86 -8.09 -3.07
C VAL A 137 16.91 -9.19 -3.07
N GLU A 138 18.19 -8.86 -2.93
CA GLU A 138 19.29 -9.84 -2.90
C GLU A 138 19.18 -10.85 -1.73
N ASN A 139 18.50 -10.47 -0.64
CA ASN A 139 18.25 -11.33 0.52
C ASN A 139 17.02 -12.25 0.35
N LEU A 140 16.24 -12.13 -0.74
CA LEU A 140 15.09 -12.99 -1.00
C LEU A 140 15.50 -14.31 -1.65
N LYS A 141 14.58 -15.29 -1.68
CA LYS A 141 14.75 -16.53 -2.44
C LYS A 141 14.89 -16.22 -3.94
N ALA A 142 15.73 -16.97 -4.65
CA ALA A 142 16.06 -16.73 -6.06
C ALA A 142 14.82 -16.58 -6.97
N ASN A 143 13.80 -17.42 -6.77
CA ASN A 143 12.54 -17.32 -7.50
C ASN A 143 11.83 -15.97 -7.30
N ALA A 144 11.77 -15.46 -6.06
CA ALA A 144 11.18 -14.16 -5.77
C ALA A 144 12.01 -13.01 -6.37
N GLN A 145 13.34 -13.14 -6.38
CA GLN A 145 14.22 -12.16 -7.03
C GLN A 145 13.92 -12.04 -8.53
N THR A 146 13.89 -13.17 -9.23
CA THR A 146 13.58 -13.23 -10.66
C THR A 146 12.19 -12.65 -10.95
N SER A 147 11.17 -13.06 -10.19
CA SER A 147 9.81 -12.54 -10.41
C SER A 147 9.68 -11.03 -10.15
N ILE A 148 10.41 -10.49 -9.16
CA ILE A 148 10.42 -9.04 -8.91
C ILE A 148 11.11 -8.29 -10.05
N GLN A 149 12.21 -8.82 -10.57
CA GLN A 149 12.93 -8.22 -11.70
C GLN A 149 12.06 -8.22 -12.97
N GLU A 150 11.48 -9.36 -13.32
CA GLU A 150 10.56 -9.48 -14.47
C GLU A 150 9.35 -8.56 -14.33
N ALA A 151 8.75 -8.49 -13.14
CA ALA A 151 7.63 -7.58 -12.88
C ALA A 151 8.04 -6.10 -13.00
N ALA A 152 9.25 -5.74 -12.54
CA ALA A 152 9.76 -4.37 -12.66
C ALA A 152 10.03 -3.99 -14.12
N GLU A 153 10.58 -4.91 -14.91
CA GLU A 153 10.77 -4.72 -16.36
C GLU A 153 9.42 -4.56 -17.08
N HIS A 154 8.45 -5.41 -16.76
CA HIS A 154 7.12 -5.31 -17.31
C HIS A 154 6.45 -3.96 -16.98
N LEU A 155 6.53 -3.51 -15.73
CA LEU A 155 5.97 -2.21 -15.30
C LEU A 155 6.69 -1.01 -15.93
N ARG A 156 8.00 -1.13 -16.18
CA ARG A 156 8.77 -0.10 -16.88
C ARG A 156 8.31 0.03 -18.34
N ASN A 157 8.04 -1.09 -19.00
CA ASN A 157 7.61 -1.13 -20.41
C ASN A 157 6.11 -0.84 -20.57
N ASN A 158 5.30 -1.17 -19.56
CA ASN A 158 3.86 -0.99 -19.52
C ASN A 158 3.45 -0.24 -18.23
N PRO A 159 3.76 1.07 -18.14
CA PRO A 159 3.39 1.84 -16.96
C PRO A 159 1.86 1.83 -16.80
N PRO A 160 1.33 1.68 -15.57
CA PRO A 160 -0.10 1.76 -15.34
C PRO A 160 -0.60 3.13 -15.81
N ALA A 161 -1.71 3.15 -16.55
CA ALA A 161 -2.30 4.38 -17.04
C ALA A 161 -2.42 5.39 -15.90
N PRO A 162 -2.01 6.67 -16.10
CA PRO A 162 -2.18 7.68 -15.07
C PRO A 162 -3.65 7.69 -14.67
N GLY A 163 -3.92 7.50 -13.37
CA GLY A 163 -5.26 7.64 -12.83
C GLY A 163 -5.81 8.98 -13.33
N ARG A 164 -6.98 8.95 -13.98
CA ARG A 164 -7.55 10.16 -14.58
C ARG A 164 -7.49 11.30 -13.57
N PRO A 165 -6.97 12.48 -13.94
CA PRO A 165 -7.08 13.64 -13.07
C PRO A 165 -8.56 13.81 -12.71
N VAL A 166 -8.82 13.96 -11.41
CA VAL A 166 -10.12 14.40 -10.92
C VAL A 166 -10.43 15.69 -11.68
N PRO A 167 -11.55 15.78 -12.42
CA PRO A 167 -11.85 17.01 -13.15
C PRO A 167 -11.91 18.15 -12.14
N ASP A 168 -11.12 19.20 -12.39
CA ASP A 168 -11.23 20.47 -11.70
C ASP A 168 -12.69 20.89 -11.73
N ARG A 169 -13.36 20.83 -10.58
CA ARG A 169 -14.63 21.53 -10.41
C ARG A 169 -14.27 23.00 -10.31
N ALA A 170 -14.29 23.66 -11.46
CA ALA A 170 -14.24 25.11 -11.55
C ALA A 170 -15.35 25.73 -10.70
N SER A 171 -14.95 26.75 -9.97
CA SER A 171 -15.69 27.61 -9.04
C SER A 171 -16.98 28.19 -9.59
#